data_AF-A0A1F6BX68-F1
#
_entry.id   AF-A0A1F6BX68-F1
#
_cell.length_a   1.000
_cell.length_b   1.000
_cell.length_c   1.000
_cell.angle_alpha   90.00
_cell.angle_beta   90.00
_cell.angle_gamma   90.00
#
_symmetry.space_group_name_H-M   'P 1'
#
loop_
_entity.id
_entity.type
_entity.pdbx_description
1 polymer ?
#
loop_
_entity_poly.entity_id
_entity_poly.type
_entity_poly.pdbx_seq_one_letter_code
_entity_poly.pdbx_strand_id
1 'polypeptide(L)'
;MKRTLFGESKPQGGFTLIELLVVIAIIGILASVVVASLSSARAKARDAELVQSLEQVRTALEMYFVDYGQYPVTGNWRSGTTACHGTYGAGNSYSGATGYIPNLAPTYISVLPEVENVAVNRCFLYLSTGTDYKLLAWNAIENANASHTMFDLGWGGTYPNCVTVRANTYSVFSSSASGCW
;
A
#
# COMPACT_ATOMS: atom_id res chain seq x y z
N MET A 1 -13.68 -36.58 -74.00
CA MET A 1 -13.17 -36.84 -72.64
C MET A 1 -13.01 -35.51 -71.91
N LYS A 2 -13.85 -35.22 -70.90
CA LYS A 2 -13.57 -34.47 -69.64
C LYS A 2 -14.89 -33.94 -69.07
N ARG A 3 -15.38 -34.61 -68.02
CA ARG A 3 -16.47 -34.15 -67.16
C ARG A 3 -15.94 -33.04 -66.27
N THR A 4 -16.54 -31.85 -66.34
CA THR A 4 -16.27 -30.76 -65.40
C THR A 4 -16.96 -31.07 -64.07
N LEU A 5 -16.17 -31.26 -63.02
CA LEU A 5 -16.62 -31.45 -61.64
C LEU A 5 -17.06 -30.09 -61.09
N PHE A 6 -18.37 -29.86 -60.97
CA PHE A 6 -18.89 -28.75 -60.18
C PHE A 6 -18.64 -29.07 -58.71
N GLY A 7 -17.77 -28.28 -58.08
CA GLY A 7 -17.52 -28.34 -56.65
C GLY A 7 -18.77 -27.94 -55.89
N GLU A 8 -19.22 -28.82 -54.99
CA GLU A 8 -20.35 -28.60 -54.11
C GLU A 8 -19.96 -27.58 -53.04
N SER A 9 -20.39 -26.32 -53.19
CA SER A 9 -20.23 -25.30 -52.17
C SER A 9 -21.15 -25.62 -50.99
N LYS A 10 -20.59 -26.19 -49.92
CA LYS A 10 -21.33 -26.39 -48.67
C LYS A 10 -21.92 -25.04 -48.22
N PRO A 11 -23.23 -24.95 -47.91
CA PRO A 11 -23.79 -23.75 -47.32
C PRO A 11 -23.08 -23.51 -45.99
N GLN A 12 -22.43 -22.35 -45.88
CA GLN A 12 -21.87 -21.88 -44.61
C GLN A 12 -23.07 -21.44 -43.75
N GLY A 13 -23.36 -22.20 -42.69
CA GLY A 13 -24.45 -21.88 -41.77
C GLY A 13 -24.20 -20.53 -41.11
N GLY A 14 -25.16 -19.61 -41.27
CA GLY A 14 -25.16 -18.33 -40.55
C GLY A 14 -25.67 -18.51 -39.12
N PHE A 15 -25.17 -17.70 -38.20
CA PHE A 15 -25.67 -17.65 -36.82
C PHE A 15 -27.13 -17.16 -36.79
N THR A 16 -27.95 -17.78 -35.95
CA THR A 16 -29.31 -17.33 -35.69
C THR A 16 -29.33 -16.16 -34.70
N LEU A 17 -30.33 -15.29 -34.81
CA LEU A 17 -30.49 -14.16 -33.87
C LEU A 17 -30.64 -14.62 -32.42
N ILE A 18 -31.27 -15.77 -32.20
CA ILE A 18 -31.47 -16.33 -30.86
C ILE A 18 -30.16 -16.85 -30.27
N GLU A 19 -29.29 -17.45 -31.08
CA GLU A 19 -27.96 -17.88 -30.63
C GLU A 19 -27.13 -16.68 -30.16
N LEU A 20 -27.15 -15.58 -30.93
CA LEU A 20 -26.42 -14.37 -30.55
C LEU A 20 -27.01 -13.74 -29.26
N LEU A 21 -28.33 -13.75 -29.10
CA LEU A 21 -29.01 -13.19 -27.94
C LEU A 21 -28.67 -13.95 -26.65
N VAL A 22 -28.64 -15.29 -26.72
CA VAL A 22 -28.27 -16.13 -25.57
C VAL A 22 -26.81 -15.90 -25.18
N VAL A 23 -25.91 -15.73 -26.16
CA VAL A 23 -24.48 -15.48 -25.90
C VAL A 23 -24.27 -14.16 -25.15
N ILE A 24 -24.87 -13.06 -25.60
CA ILE A 24 -24.72 -11.77 -24.90
C ILE A 24 -25.37 -11.79 -23.52
N ALA A 25 -26.45 -12.56 -23.34
CA ALA A 25 -27.08 -12.74 -22.03
C ALA A 25 -26.13 -13.46 -21.06
N ILE A 26 -25.47 -14.54 -21.50
CA ILE A 26 -24.49 -15.28 -20.69
C ILE A 26 -23.27 -14.40 -20.38
N ILE A 27 -22.73 -13.68 -21.37
CA ILE A 27 -21.60 -12.75 -21.17
C ILE A 27 -21.98 -11.67 -20.16
N GLY A 28 -23.19 -11.11 -20.22
CA GLY A 28 -23.67 -10.11 -19.27
C GLY A 28 -23.71 -10.63 -17.83
N ILE A 29 -24.20 -11.86 -17.62
CA ILE A 29 -24.23 -12.50 -16.30
C ILE A 29 -22.80 -12.69 -15.77
N LEU A 30 -21.91 -13.28 -16.56
CA LEU A 30 -20.52 -13.52 -16.16
C LEU A 30 -19.76 -12.20 -15.89
N ALA A 31 -19.95 -11.18 -16.72
CA ALA A 31 -19.32 -9.88 -16.57
C ALA A 31 -19.72 -9.19 -15.26
N SER A 32 -21.00 -9.28 -14.86
CA SER A 32 -21.49 -8.65 -13.62
C SER A 32 -20.82 -9.23 -12.36
N VAL A 33 -20.62 -10.55 -12.31
CA VAL A 33 -19.93 -11.22 -11.19
C VAL A 33 -18.45 -10.82 -11.13
N VAL A 34 -17.79 -10.74 -12.29
CA VAL A 34 -16.37 -10.36 -12.38
C VAL A 34 -16.16 -8.92 -11.88
N VAL A 35 -17.01 -7.97 -12.29
CA VAL A 35 -16.91 -6.57 -11.87
C VAL A 35 -17.08 -6.43 -10.36
N ALA A 36 -18.02 -7.15 -9.75
CA ALA A 36 -18.21 -7.14 -8.30
C ALA A 36 -16.97 -7.66 -7.54
N SER A 37 -16.27 -8.67 -8.09
CA SER A 37 -15.06 -9.22 -7.45
C SER A 37 -13.82 -8.33 -7.60
N LEU A 38 -13.73 -7.54 -8.68
CA LEU A 38 -12.54 -6.78 -9.05
C LEU A 38 -12.24 -5.62 -8.07
N SER A 39 -13.26 -5.00 -7.48
CA SER A 39 -13.08 -3.92 -6.50
C SER A 39 -12.29 -4.39 -5.27
N SER A 40 -12.65 -5.54 -4.72
CA SER A 40 -11.97 -6.17 -3.58
C SER A 40 -10.55 -6.61 -3.91
N ALA A 41 -10.34 -7.16 -5.11
CA ALA A 41 -9.01 -7.59 -5.57
C ALA A 41 -8.05 -6.41 -5.72
N ARG A 42 -8.53 -5.29 -6.28
CA ARG A 42 -7.73 -4.06 -6.41
C ARG A 42 -7.34 -3.47 -5.06
N ALA A 43 -8.25 -3.47 -4.10
CA ALA A 43 -7.96 -2.98 -2.75
C ALA A 43 -6.89 -3.86 -2.06
N LYS A 44 -7.00 -5.19 -2.17
CA LYS A 44 -5.96 -6.10 -1.64
C LYS A 44 -4.60 -5.93 -2.31
N ALA A 45 -4.59 -5.66 -3.63
CA ALA A 45 -3.34 -5.40 -4.36
C ALA A 45 -2.65 -4.13 -3.84
N ARG A 46 -3.40 -3.04 -3.63
CA ARG A 46 -2.87 -1.81 -3.03
C ARG A 46 -2.33 -2.04 -1.63
N ASP A 47 -3.04 -2.80 -0.80
CA ASP A 47 -2.59 -3.13 0.56
C ASP A 47 -1.27 -3.91 0.54
N ALA A 48 -1.14 -4.89 -0.35
CA ALA A 48 0.09 -5.67 -0.51
C ALA A 48 1.26 -4.80 -1.00
N GLU A 49 1.01 -3.86 -1.91
CA GLU A 49 2.01 -2.91 -2.39
C GLU A 49 2.51 -1.98 -1.26
N LEU A 50 1.60 -1.48 -0.41
CA LEU A 50 1.95 -0.65 0.74
C LEU A 50 2.81 -1.42 1.76
N VAL A 51 2.42 -2.67 2.07
CA VAL A 51 3.19 -3.53 2.98
C VAL A 51 4.57 -3.81 2.39
N GLN A 52 4.65 -4.17 1.11
CA GLN A 52 5.92 -4.43 0.43
C GLN A 52 6.83 -3.19 0.43
N SER A 53 6.25 -2.01 0.20
CA SER A 53 6.97 -0.74 0.22
C SER A 53 7.58 -0.45 1.60
N LEU A 54 6.86 -0.77 2.69
CA LEU A 54 7.38 -0.65 4.04
C LEU A 54 8.52 -1.62 4.33
N GLU A 55 8.44 -2.86 3.86
CA GLU A 55 9.51 -3.84 4.01
C GLU A 55 10.78 -3.45 3.21
N GLN A 56 10.62 -2.79 2.07
CA GLN A 56 11.74 -2.21 1.33
C GLN A 56 12.43 -1.10 2.14
N VAL A 57 11.64 -0.20 2.74
CA VAL A 57 12.18 0.86 3.62
C VAL A 57 12.84 0.27 4.85
N ARG A 58 12.26 -0.76 5.47
CA ARG A 58 12.88 -1.51 6.57
C ARG A 58 14.26 -2.01 6.17
N THR A 59 14.35 -2.70 5.04
CA THR A 59 15.63 -3.24 4.55
C THR A 59 16.66 -2.13 4.36
N ALA A 60 16.26 -0.98 3.82
CA ALA A 60 17.11 0.20 3.71
C ALA A 60 17.56 0.75 5.06
N LEU A 61 16.68 0.78 6.07
CA LEU A 61 17.01 1.22 7.43
C LEU A 61 18.03 0.29 8.10
N GLU A 62 17.90 -1.03 7.91
CA GLU A 62 18.88 -1.99 8.41
C GLU A 62 20.25 -1.79 7.74
N MET A 63 20.30 -1.52 6.43
CA MET A 63 21.56 -1.19 5.74
C MET A 63 22.18 0.11 6.28
N TYR A 64 21.37 1.14 6.51
CA TYR A 64 21.84 2.37 7.14
C TYR A 64 22.44 2.11 8.54
N PHE A 65 21.79 1.25 9.33
CA PHE A 65 22.29 0.89 10.66
C PHE A 65 23.62 0.15 10.59
N VAL A 66 23.83 -0.72 9.59
CA VAL A 66 25.10 -1.42 9.37
C VAL A 66 26.24 -0.43 9.12
N ASP A 67 25.99 0.64 8.35
CA ASP A 67 27.03 1.61 7.99
C ASP A 67 27.33 2.63 9.10
N TYR A 68 26.30 3.09 9.81
CA TYR A 68 26.41 4.20 10.77
C TYR A 68 26.29 3.78 12.24
N GLY A 69 25.91 2.53 12.53
CA GLY A 69 25.69 2.01 13.88
C GLY A 69 24.47 2.61 14.61
N GLN A 70 23.62 3.35 13.88
CA GLN A 70 22.41 3.99 14.40
C GLN A 70 21.41 4.20 13.25
N TYR A 71 20.13 4.29 13.58
CA TYR A 71 19.09 4.68 12.63
C TYR A 71 19.03 6.21 12.44
N PRO A 72 18.45 6.70 11.32
CA PRO A 72 18.26 8.13 11.11
C PRO A 72 17.36 8.78 12.18
N VAL A 73 17.95 9.53 13.10
CA VAL A 73 17.23 10.13 14.24
C VAL A 73 16.27 11.22 13.77
N THR A 74 15.01 11.18 14.23
CA THR A 74 13.99 12.20 13.89
C THR A 74 13.77 13.24 15.00
N GLY A 75 14.57 13.20 16.07
CA GLY A 75 14.36 14.00 17.28
C GLY A 75 13.06 13.63 17.99
N ASN A 76 12.57 14.48 18.90
CA ASN A 76 11.29 14.28 19.60
C ASN A 76 10.05 14.42 18.69
N TRP A 77 10.25 14.60 17.39
CA TRP A 77 9.20 14.88 16.42
C TRP A 77 9.05 13.73 15.44
N ARG A 78 7.82 13.52 14.99
CA ARG A 78 7.47 12.52 13.99
C ARG A 78 7.73 13.13 12.61
N SER A 79 8.48 12.43 11.77
CA SER A 79 8.67 12.83 10.37
C SER A 79 7.70 12.05 9.51
N GLY A 80 6.98 12.72 8.62
CA GLY A 80 5.96 12.07 7.79
C GLY A 80 5.71 12.79 6.48
N THR A 81 5.07 12.07 5.57
CA THR A 81 4.62 12.65 4.28
C THR A 81 3.54 13.72 4.51
N THR A 82 3.40 14.65 3.56
CA THR A 82 2.51 15.84 3.64
C THR A 82 1.06 15.56 4.07
N ALA A 83 0.51 14.38 3.81
CA ALA A 83 -0.87 14.03 4.19
C ALA A 83 -1.11 13.95 5.71
N CYS A 84 -0.08 13.74 6.53
CA CYS A 84 -0.22 13.66 7.99
C CYS A 84 -0.37 15.04 8.66
N HIS A 85 -0.09 16.12 7.93
CA HIS A 85 0.26 17.42 8.51
C HIS A 85 -0.94 18.23 9.00
N GLY A 86 -2.13 18.03 8.43
CA GLY A 86 -3.34 18.76 8.82
C GLY A 86 -3.94 18.34 10.16
N THR A 87 -3.56 17.16 10.68
CA THR A 87 -4.17 16.58 11.89
C THR A 87 -3.16 16.31 13.01
N TYR A 88 -1.84 16.18 12.75
CA TYR A 88 -0.89 15.70 13.77
C TYR A 88 0.25 16.65 14.18
N GLY A 89 0.17 17.95 13.86
CA GLY A 89 1.03 18.96 14.47
C GLY A 89 2.54 18.77 14.30
N ALA A 90 2.98 18.08 13.25
CA ALA A 90 4.41 17.92 12.94
C ALA A 90 4.86 19.05 12.03
N GLY A 91 5.64 20.01 12.56
CA GLY A 91 6.03 21.25 11.89
C GLY A 91 6.87 21.12 10.62
N ASN A 92 7.26 19.93 10.18
CA ASN A 92 7.98 19.73 8.93
C ASN A 92 7.33 18.60 8.12
N SER A 93 6.55 18.98 7.10
CA SER A 93 6.15 18.06 6.04
C SER A 93 7.34 17.88 5.11
N TYR A 94 7.73 16.64 4.88
CA TYR A 94 8.76 16.36 3.92
C TYR A 94 8.18 15.46 2.82
N SER A 95 8.12 15.99 1.61
CA SER A 95 7.64 15.31 0.40
C SER A 95 8.82 15.03 -0.52
N GLY A 96 8.69 13.99 -1.34
CA GLY A 96 9.71 13.60 -2.32
C GLY A 96 10.68 12.54 -1.79
N ALA A 97 11.61 12.16 -2.66
CA ALA A 97 12.47 10.99 -2.48
C ALA A 97 13.24 10.99 -1.15
N THR A 98 13.60 12.16 -0.60
CA THR A 98 14.36 12.31 0.65
C THR A 98 13.51 12.82 1.81
N GLY A 99 12.18 12.74 1.70
CA GLY A 99 11.26 13.48 2.53
C GLY A 99 11.32 13.09 4.01
N TYR A 100 10.62 12.02 4.39
CA TYR A 100 10.26 11.79 5.78
C TYR A 100 11.26 10.92 6.57
N ILE A 101 12.31 10.40 5.91
CA ILE A 101 13.42 9.69 6.56
C ILE A 101 14.73 10.36 6.13
N PRO A 102 15.49 10.97 7.05
CA PRO A 102 16.71 11.66 6.69
C PRO A 102 17.77 10.68 6.19
N ASN A 103 18.50 11.06 5.14
CA ASN A 103 19.66 10.36 4.58
C ASN A 103 19.44 8.89 4.14
N LEU A 104 18.19 8.41 4.06
CA LEU A 104 17.91 7.06 3.60
C LEU A 104 17.92 6.97 2.06
N ALA A 105 17.31 7.94 1.40
CA ALA A 105 17.36 8.09 -0.04
C ALA A 105 18.31 9.22 -0.44
N PRO A 106 18.93 9.16 -1.63
CA PRO A 106 18.82 8.08 -2.61
C PRO A 106 19.77 6.88 -2.35
N THR A 107 20.58 6.93 -1.29
CA THR A 107 21.71 6.01 -1.08
C THR A 107 21.29 4.56 -0.82
N TYR A 108 20.30 4.35 0.04
CA TYR A 108 19.85 3.01 0.47
C TYR A 108 18.53 2.59 -0.19
N ILE A 109 17.75 3.56 -0.66
CA ILE A 109 16.54 3.37 -1.44
C ILE A 109 16.45 4.49 -2.47
N SER A 110 16.05 4.18 -3.71
CA SER A 110 16.03 5.17 -4.79
C SER A 110 15.02 6.29 -4.55
N VAL A 111 13.84 5.95 -4.03
CA VAL A 111 12.76 6.88 -3.71
C VAL A 111 12.00 6.32 -2.50
N LEU A 112 11.72 7.16 -1.51
CA LEU A 112 10.82 6.79 -0.41
C LEU A 112 9.39 6.63 -0.93
N PRO A 113 8.67 5.56 -0.52
CA PRO A 113 7.30 5.34 -0.97
C PRO A 113 6.37 6.46 -0.49
N GLU A 114 5.40 6.81 -1.33
CA GLU A 114 4.33 7.73 -1.02
C GLU A 114 2.98 7.02 -1.19
N VAL A 115 1.97 7.42 -0.42
CA VAL A 115 0.63 6.82 -0.52
C VAL A 115 -0.16 7.54 -1.62
N GLU A 116 -0.71 6.78 -2.56
CA GLU A 116 -1.63 7.30 -3.57
C GLU A 116 -2.96 7.74 -2.91
N ASN A 117 -3.55 8.86 -3.33
CA ASN A 117 -4.79 9.44 -2.79
C ASN A 117 -4.71 9.93 -1.33
N VAL A 118 -4.05 11.08 -1.16
CA VAL A 118 -3.81 11.88 0.06
C VAL A 118 -5.10 12.32 0.81
N ALA A 119 -6.29 12.06 0.28
CA ALA A 119 -7.55 12.72 0.63
C ALA A 119 -8.11 12.47 2.05
N VAL A 120 -7.57 11.53 2.83
CA VAL A 120 -8.09 11.17 4.16
C VAL A 120 -7.00 10.84 5.17
N ASN A 121 -5.99 11.71 5.29
CA ASN A 121 -4.95 11.55 6.31
C ASN A 121 -4.26 10.18 6.19
N ARG A 122 -4.05 9.72 4.94
CA ARG A 122 -3.33 8.47 4.60
C ARG A 122 -1.87 8.81 4.38
N CYS A 123 -0.97 8.29 5.20
CA CYS A 123 0.43 8.70 5.12
C CYS A 123 1.41 7.74 5.74
N PHE A 124 2.69 7.92 5.42
CA PHE A 124 3.78 7.28 6.15
C PHE A 124 4.29 8.17 7.27
N LEU A 125 4.53 7.56 8.44
CA LEU A 125 5.12 8.18 9.62
C LEU A 125 6.36 7.40 10.04
N TYR A 126 7.44 8.12 10.31
CA TYR A 126 8.70 7.59 10.80
C TYR A 126 9.11 8.31 12.09
N LEU A 127 9.55 7.52 13.07
CA LEU A 127 10.08 7.97 14.34
C LEU A 127 11.31 7.13 14.67
N SER A 128 12.41 7.77 15.07
CA SER A 128 13.58 7.06 15.55
C SER A 128 14.32 7.80 16.65
N THR A 129 14.79 7.04 17.64
CA THR A 129 15.70 7.45 18.72
C THR A 129 17.17 7.24 18.37
N GLY A 130 17.47 6.66 17.20
CA GLY A 130 18.81 6.24 16.77
C GLY A 130 19.14 4.80 17.14
N THR A 131 18.61 4.28 18.25
CA THR A 131 18.73 2.85 18.60
C THR A 131 17.56 2.04 18.07
N ASP A 132 16.37 2.65 18.07
CA ASP A 132 15.13 2.03 17.66
C ASP A 132 14.39 2.93 16.68
N TYR A 133 13.54 2.31 15.87
CA TYR A 133 12.65 3.04 14.98
C TYR A 133 11.26 2.42 14.91
N LYS A 134 10.31 3.26 14.51
CA LYS A 134 8.96 2.87 14.15
C LYS A 134 8.57 3.54 12.85
N LEU A 135 8.08 2.72 11.93
CA LEU A 135 7.57 3.14 10.63
C LEU A 135 6.11 2.70 10.53
N LEU A 136 5.21 3.60 10.15
CA LEU A 136 3.78 3.34 10.10
C LEU A 136 3.19 3.80 8.78
N ALA A 137 2.29 3.00 8.22
CA ALA A 137 1.33 3.41 7.21
C ALA A 137 0.01 3.76 7.92
N TRP A 138 -0.21 5.04 8.16
CA TRP A 138 -1.35 5.59 8.90
C TRP A 138 -2.59 5.71 7.99
N ASN A 139 -3.72 5.12 8.38
CA ASN A 139 -4.98 5.06 7.61
C ASN A 139 -4.83 4.60 6.16
N ALA A 140 -3.73 3.95 5.80
CA ALA A 140 -3.41 3.66 4.41
C ALA A 140 -3.94 2.31 3.93
N ILE A 141 -4.23 1.37 4.84
CA ILE A 141 -4.61 0.00 4.46
C ILE A 141 -6.14 -0.13 4.38
N GLU A 142 -6.66 -0.66 3.29
CA GLU A 142 -8.10 -0.64 2.98
C GLU A 142 -8.84 -1.91 3.44
N ASN A 143 -8.18 -3.07 3.44
CA ASN A 143 -8.80 -4.36 3.84
C ASN A 143 -8.24 -4.94 5.14
N ALA A 144 -7.43 -4.20 5.89
CA ALA A 144 -6.81 -4.70 7.10
C ALA A 144 -7.68 -4.54 8.34
N ASN A 145 -8.11 -5.69 8.87
CA ASN A 145 -8.23 -5.94 10.31
C ASN A 145 -6.84 -6.19 10.95
N ALA A 146 -5.77 -5.54 10.46
CA ALA A 146 -4.39 -5.92 10.80
C ALA A 146 -4.00 -5.37 12.17
N SER A 147 -4.08 -6.28 13.12
CA SER A 147 -3.65 -6.17 14.50
C SER A 147 -2.13 -6.08 14.63
N HIS A 148 -1.59 -4.86 14.62
CA HIS A 148 -0.28 -4.59 15.21
C HIS A 148 -0.46 -3.53 16.31
N THR A 149 0.12 -3.79 17.48
CA THR A 149 0.12 -2.83 18.59
C THR A 149 0.75 -1.54 18.08
N MET A 150 -0.05 -0.50 18.03
CA MET A 150 0.42 0.80 17.63
C MET A 150 0.75 1.61 18.87
N PHE A 151 1.63 2.58 18.66
CA PHE A 151 1.79 3.67 19.59
C PHE A 151 0.49 4.47 19.56
N ASP A 152 -0.14 4.73 20.71
CA ASP A 152 -1.16 5.76 20.74
C ASP A 152 -0.46 7.07 20.41
N LEU A 153 -0.93 7.74 19.36
CA LEU A 153 -0.49 9.08 19.03
C LEU A 153 -1.06 10.12 20.04
N GLY A 154 -1.37 9.69 21.27
CA GLY A 154 -2.27 10.27 22.26
C GLY A 154 -2.35 11.79 22.24
N TRP A 155 -3.57 12.28 22.01
CA TRP A 155 -3.95 13.68 22.19
C TRP A 155 -4.04 13.98 23.68
N GLY A 156 -2.92 14.37 24.29
CA GLY A 156 -2.87 14.86 25.67
C GLY A 156 -2.75 13.74 26.71
N GLY A 157 -1.51 13.43 27.10
CA GLY A 157 -1.20 12.55 28.21
C GLY A 157 0.23 12.04 28.11
N THR A 158 0.95 12.00 29.23
CA THR A 158 2.32 11.54 29.40
C THR A 158 2.62 10.23 28.64
N TYR A 159 3.71 10.20 27.85
CA TYR A 159 4.34 8.99 27.30
C TYR A 159 4.50 7.89 28.40
N PRO A 160 4.35 6.57 28.15
CA PRO A 160 3.78 5.85 27.00
C PRO A 160 2.75 4.77 27.41
N ASN A 161 1.52 4.83 26.89
CA ASN A 161 0.58 3.71 26.99
C ASN A 161 0.40 3.04 25.63
N CYS A 162 0.77 1.75 25.56
CA CYS A 162 0.36 0.87 24.47
C CYS A 162 -1.14 1.00 24.25
N VAL A 163 -1.60 1.41 23.06
CA VAL A 163 -3.03 1.33 22.72
C VAL A 163 -3.24 0.31 21.62
N THR A 164 -4.34 -0.41 21.76
CA THR A 164 -4.77 -1.41 20.82
C THR A 164 -5.03 -0.78 19.46
N VAL A 165 -4.46 -1.40 18.43
CA VAL A 165 -4.81 -1.39 17.01
C VAL A 165 -5.96 -0.44 16.61
N ARG A 166 -5.65 0.68 15.94
CA ARG A 166 -6.59 1.37 15.05
C ARG A 166 -6.74 0.59 13.74
N ALA A 167 -7.96 0.60 13.21
CA ALA A 167 -8.24 0.10 11.87
C ALA A 167 -7.36 0.79 10.82
N ASN A 168 -7.11 0.11 9.71
CA ASN A 168 -6.50 0.69 8.50
C ASN A 168 -5.04 1.17 8.67
N THR A 169 -4.34 0.71 9.71
CA THR A 169 -2.95 1.10 9.98
C THR A 169 -2.06 -0.13 10.05
N TYR A 170 -0.86 -0.03 9.48
CA TYR A 170 0.17 -1.07 9.55
C TYR A 170 1.48 -0.46 10.04
N SER A 171 2.24 -1.21 10.84
CA SER A 171 3.49 -0.72 11.42
C SER A 171 4.60 -1.76 11.36
N VAL A 172 5.82 -1.25 11.18
CA VAL A 172 7.08 -1.99 11.19
C VAL A 172 8.00 -1.31 12.19
N PHE A 173 8.77 -2.08 12.96
CA PHE A 173 9.64 -1.57 14.01
C PHE A 173 10.90 -2.45 14.14
N SER A 174 11.96 -1.89 14.74
CA SER A 174 13.20 -2.62 15.06
C SER A 174 12.91 -3.80 16.01
N SER A 175 13.70 -4.87 15.92
CA SER A 175 13.52 -6.07 16.77
C SER A 175 13.74 -5.82 18.26
N SER A 176 14.51 -4.78 18.60
CA SER A 176 14.77 -4.31 19.97
C SER A 176 13.68 -3.37 20.49
N ALA A 177 12.84 -2.81 19.62
CA ALA A 177 11.73 -1.99 20.06
C ALA A 177 10.63 -2.89 20.64
N SER A 178 10.27 -2.68 21.91
CA SER A 178 8.95 -3.12 22.37
C SER A 178 7.90 -2.49 21.43
N GLY A 179 6.86 -3.24 21.05
CA GLY A 179 5.78 -2.73 20.17
C GLY A 179 5.14 -1.42 20.67
N CYS A 180 5.43 -1.04 21.91
CA CYS A 180 5.13 0.23 22.54
C CYS A 180 6.40 0.93 23.00
N TRP A 181 6.59 2.12 22.47
CA TRP A 181 7.44 3.21 22.96
C TRP A 181 6.58 4.46 22.88
#